data_AF-A0A5C4T1M9-F1
#
_entry.id   AF-A0A5C4T1M9-F1
#
_cell.length_a   1.000
_cell.length_b   1.000
_cell.length_c   1.000
_cell.angle_alpha   90.00
_cell.angle_beta   90.00
_cell.angle_gamma   90.00
#
_symmetry.space_group_name_H-M   'P 1'
#
loop_
_entity.id
_entity.type
_entity.pdbx_description
1 polymer ?
#
loop_
_entity_poly.entity_id
_entity_poly.type
_entity_poly.pdbx_seq_one_letter_code
_entity_poly.pdbx_strand_id
1 'polypeptide(L)'
;MSISQKYKDQFKRLKDLQIRVNHVHPLLHNYYPIAIVEEGNINIFDYNKDNKQFVLKHVEKDYMNIPMGVRAAFPLECYENRSVVVVTGEVFESIANQIIVFHEYVHCYQFETCEMKLRSQIELAQKSVNTKDYFWELQYPFPYEDTEFVKYVNDLFKALVANDRKELCILRQEIKAYLTSEQVEYMVWQEWKEGFARYIENVIKREMGVKENHFGVETGSCMAGFLYRNKINDLQDIEELYFIMSEDKW
;
A
#
# COMPACT_ATOMS: atom_id res chain seq x y z
N MET A 1 -30.48 -11.08 8.03
CA MET A 1 -29.86 -9.86 8.60
C MET A 1 -29.36 -9.03 7.44
N SER A 2 -29.60 -7.71 7.39
CA SER A 2 -29.07 -6.89 6.29
C SER A 2 -27.54 -6.83 6.35
N ILE A 3 -26.88 -6.67 5.21
CA ILE A 3 -25.42 -6.56 5.13
C ILE A 3 -24.91 -5.39 6.00
N SER A 4 -25.66 -4.28 6.06
CA SER A 4 -25.35 -3.14 6.92
C SER A 4 -25.41 -3.49 8.41
N GLN A 5 -26.40 -4.29 8.83
CA GLN A 5 -26.50 -4.74 10.22
C GLN A 5 -25.41 -5.76 10.56
N LYS A 6 -25.00 -6.59 9.59
CA LYS A 6 -23.93 -7.58 9.74
C LYS A 6 -22.57 -6.95 10.08
N TYR A 7 -22.22 -5.85 9.41
CA TYR A 7 -20.91 -5.20 9.52
C TYR A 7 -20.87 -3.98 10.45
N LYS A 8 -21.98 -3.64 11.11
CA LYS A 8 -22.09 -2.44 11.94
C LYS A 8 -21.03 -2.39 13.06
N ASP A 9 -20.87 -3.48 13.79
CA ASP A 9 -19.93 -3.54 14.91
C ASP A 9 -18.47 -3.62 14.42
N GLN A 10 -18.26 -4.24 13.27
CA GLN A 10 -16.97 -4.34 12.58
C GLN A 10 -16.48 -2.96 12.16
N PHE A 11 -17.33 -2.16 11.51
CA PHE A 11 -17.00 -0.77 11.15
C PHE A 11 -16.79 0.13 12.37
N LYS A 12 -17.55 -0.09 13.45
CA LYS A 12 -17.29 0.61 14.72
C LYS A 12 -15.89 0.29 15.24
N ARG A 13 -15.50 -0.98 15.29
CA ARG A 13 -14.14 -1.40 15.72
C ARG A 13 -13.04 -0.82 14.83
N LEU A 14 -13.24 -0.85 13.50
CA LEU A 14 -12.28 -0.27 12.55
C LEU A 14 -12.10 1.24 12.79
N LYS A 15 -13.20 1.97 12.99
CA LYS A 15 -13.16 3.40 13.30
C LYS A 15 -12.48 3.69 14.63
N ASP A 16 -12.81 2.92 15.68
CA ASP A 16 -12.18 3.07 16.99
C ASP A 16 -10.67 2.80 16.91
N LEU A 17 -10.27 1.83 16.09
CA LEU A 17 -8.87 1.56 15.79
C LEU A 17 -8.23 2.74 15.03
N GLN A 18 -8.87 3.25 13.99
CA GLN A 18 -8.37 4.39 13.20
C GLN A 18 -8.16 5.64 14.08
N ILE A 19 -9.09 5.95 14.98
CA ILE A 19 -8.96 7.07 15.93
C ILE A 19 -7.73 6.90 16.81
N ARG A 20 -7.40 5.68 17.23
CA ARG A 20 -6.23 5.42 18.09
C ARG A 20 -4.89 5.58 17.37
N VAL A 21 -4.88 5.50 16.05
CA VAL A 21 -3.64 5.49 15.25
C VAL A 21 -3.58 6.65 14.27
N ASN A 22 -4.53 7.58 14.32
CA ASN A 22 -4.59 8.70 13.39
C ASN A 22 -3.40 9.66 13.51
N HIS A 23 -2.68 9.63 14.64
CA HIS A 23 -1.44 10.37 14.86
C HIS A 23 -0.24 9.79 14.10
N VAL A 24 -0.33 8.57 13.58
CA VAL A 24 0.76 7.91 12.85
C VAL A 24 1.07 8.65 11.54
N HIS A 25 0.05 9.08 10.80
CA HIS A 25 0.22 9.83 9.56
C HIS A 25 -1.07 10.59 9.18
N PRO A 26 -1.00 11.81 8.59
CA PRO A 26 -2.18 12.59 8.20
C PRO A 26 -3.19 11.84 7.32
N LEU A 27 -2.75 10.89 6.50
CA LEU A 27 -3.63 10.03 5.67
C LEU A 27 -4.71 9.31 6.49
N LEU A 28 -4.41 8.99 7.75
CA LEU A 28 -5.33 8.26 8.64
C LEU A 28 -6.44 9.16 9.21
N HIS A 29 -6.46 10.45 8.88
CA HIS A 29 -7.62 11.32 9.11
C HIS A 29 -8.71 11.12 8.05
N ASN A 30 -8.38 10.54 6.89
CA ASN A 30 -9.34 10.30 5.82
C ASN A 30 -10.07 8.97 6.04
N TYR A 31 -11.34 8.94 5.66
CA TYR A 31 -12.14 7.72 5.62
C TYR A 31 -12.41 7.38 4.17
N TYR A 32 -11.87 6.25 3.72
CA TYR A 32 -12.06 5.77 2.35
C TYR A 32 -13.24 4.79 2.28
N PRO A 33 -13.94 4.73 1.13
CA PRO A 33 -14.97 3.72 0.92
C PRO A 33 -14.39 2.31 1.04
N ILE A 34 -15.17 1.39 1.59
CA ILE A 34 -14.82 -0.02 1.76
C ILE A 34 -15.87 -0.87 1.06
N ALA A 35 -15.46 -1.58 0.03
CA ALA A 35 -16.23 -2.59 -0.66
C ALA A 35 -16.02 -3.96 -0.01
N ILE A 36 -17.10 -4.57 0.48
CA ILE A 36 -17.09 -5.94 0.99
C ILE A 36 -17.65 -6.87 -0.09
N VAL A 37 -16.79 -7.74 -0.60
CA VAL A 37 -17.17 -8.79 -1.55
C VAL A 37 -17.77 -9.96 -0.77
N GLU A 38 -19.05 -10.24 -1.01
CA GLU A 38 -19.76 -11.32 -0.33
C GLU A 38 -20.95 -11.81 -1.15
N GLU A 39 -21.14 -13.12 -1.20
CA GLU A 39 -22.27 -13.77 -1.89
C GLU A 39 -22.43 -13.32 -3.36
N GLY A 40 -21.30 -13.09 -4.05
CA GLY A 40 -21.26 -12.65 -5.46
C GLY A 40 -21.64 -11.18 -5.67
N ASN A 41 -21.64 -10.36 -4.62
CA ASN A 41 -21.89 -8.92 -4.68
C ASN A 41 -20.73 -8.11 -4.09
N ILE A 42 -20.53 -6.92 -4.64
CA ILE A 42 -19.63 -5.89 -4.13
C ILE A 42 -20.49 -4.88 -3.35
N ASN A 43 -20.40 -4.91 -2.02
CA ASN A 43 -21.19 -4.05 -1.14
C ASN A 43 -20.34 -2.85 -0.71
N ILE A 44 -20.60 -1.67 -1.27
CA ILE A 44 -19.77 -0.47 -1.05
C ILE A 44 -20.33 0.35 0.11
N PHE A 45 -19.53 0.45 1.16
CA PHE A 45 -19.78 1.28 2.33
C PHE A 45 -18.93 2.55 2.26
N ASP A 46 -19.55 3.71 2.46
CA ASP A 46 -18.84 4.98 2.54
C ASP A 46 -19.09 5.66 3.87
N TYR A 47 -18.12 6.44 4.34
CA TYR A 47 -18.20 7.14 5.61
C TYR A 47 -19.09 8.38 5.49
N ASN A 48 -20.21 8.36 6.18
CA ASN A 48 -21.10 9.51 6.28
C ASN A 48 -20.65 10.41 7.44
N LYS A 49 -20.27 11.65 7.12
CA LYS A 49 -19.77 12.63 8.09
C LYS A 49 -20.84 13.09 9.09
N ASP A 50 -22.11 13.14 8.68
CA ASP A 50 -23.21 13.62 9.52
C ASP A 50 -23.53 12.65 10.65
N ASN A 51 -23.62 11.35 10.32
CA ASN A 51 -23.89 10.31 11.31
C ASN A 51 -22.61 9.67 11.89
N LYS A 52 -21.43 10.05 11.38
CA LYS A 52 -20.11 9.56 11.75
C LYS A 52 -19.99 8.04 11.67
N GLN A 53 -20.59 7.42 10.65
CA GLN A 53 -20.62 5.96 10.46
C GLN A 53 -20.45 5.58 9.00
N PHE A 54 -19.90 4.38 8.76
CA PHE A 54 -19.96 3.74 7.46
C PHE A 54 -21.40 3.33 7.14
N VAL A 55 -21.88 3.70 5.96
CA VAL A 55 -23.22 3.36 5.47
C VAL A 55 -23.12 2.71 4.10
N LEU A 56 -23.96 1.72 3.84
CA LEU A 56 -24.07 1.12 2.52
C LEU A 56 -24.56 2.18 1.53
N LYS A 57 -23.78 2.43 0.47
CA LYS A 57 -24.08 3.43 -0.57
C LYS A 57 -24.42 2.80 -1.91
N HIS A 58 -23.76 1.68 -2.24
CA HIS A 58 -23.94 0.99 -3.51
C HIS A 58 -23.83 -0.52 -3.34
N VAL A 59 -24.51 -1.27 -4.21
CA VAL A 59 -24.39 -2.71 -4.32
C VAL A 59 -24.28 -3.04 -5.81
N GLU A 60 -23.21 -3.71 -6.20
CA GLU A 60 -22.96 -4.15 -7.57
C GLU A 60 -22.78 -5.67 -7.59
N LYS A 61 -23.09 -6.33 -8.72
CA LYS A 61 -22.71 -7.73 -8.87
C LYS A 61 -21.20 -7.85 -9.09
N ASP A 62 -20.60 -8.87 -8.49
CA ASP A 62 -19.20 -9.18 -8.75
C ASP A 62 -19.04 -9.87 -10.12
N TYR A 63 -18.86 -9.07 -11.16
CA TYR A 63 -18.54 -9.56 -12.50
C TYR A 63 -17.06 -9.92 -12.67
N MET A 64 -16.20 -9.48 -11.75
CA MET A 64 -14.75 -9.68 -11.82
C MET A 64 -14.32 -11.02 -11.22
N ASN A 65 -15.24 -11.74 -10.55
CA ASN A 65 -14.94 -12.95 -9.78
C ASN A 65 -13.81 -12.71 -8.78
N ILE A 66 -13.95 -11.65 -7.99
CA ILE A 66 -12.94 -11.26 -7.01
C ILE A 66 -12.72 -12.43 -6.04
N PRO A 67 -11.46 -12.89 -5.88
CA PRO A 67 -11.19 -14.08 -5.09
C PRO A 67 -11.44 -13.84 -3.59
N MET A 68 -11.79 -14.93 -2.88
CA MET A 68 -11.77 -14.90 -1.41
C MET A 68 -10.38 -14.53 -0.90
N GLY A 69 -10.32 -13.70 0.15
CA GLY A 69 -9.08 -13.25 0.74
C GLY A 69 -8.51 -11.98 0.11
N VAL A 70 -9.24 -11.33 -0.82
CA VAL A 70 -8.79 -10.09 -1.46
C VAL A 70 -8.53 -9.00 -0.42
N ARG A 71 -7.42 -8.29 -0.60
CA ARG A 71 -7.02 -7.11 0.16
C ARG A 71 -6.32 -6.21 -0.85
N ALA A 72 -7.07 -5.23 -1.37
CA ALA A 72 -6.59 -4.36 -2.41
C ALA A 72 -7.32 -3.01 -2.35
N ALA A 73 -6.73 -1.99 -2.97
CA ALA A 73 -7.38 -0.72 -3.23
C ALA A 73 -7.24 -0.37 -4.70
N PHE A 74 -8.36 -0.06 -5.35
CA PHE A 74 -8.38 0.36 -6.75
C PHE A 74 -9.65 1.15 -7.05
N PRO A 75 -9.64 1.98 -8.11
CA PRO A 75 -10.83 2.70 -8.54
C PRO A 75 -11.92 1.76 -9.03
N LEU A 76 -13.17 2.00 -8.61
CA LEU A 76 -14.34 1.25 -9.09
C LEU A 76 -15.21 2.15 -9.99
N GLU A 77 -15.42 1.74 -11.25
CA GLU A 77 -16.24 2.48 -12.20
C GLU A 77 -17.70 2.61 -11.74
N CYS A 78 -18.26 1.55 -11.15
CA CYS A 78 -19.61 1.56 -10.55
C CYS A 78 -19.75 2.51 -9.36
N TYR A 79 -18.65 3.11 -8.91
CA TYR A 79 -18.59 4.08 -7.83
C TYR A 79 -17.78 5.33 -8.21
N GLU A 80 -18.08 5.86 -9.39
CA GLU A 80 -17.54 7.15 -9.90
C GLU A 80 -16.00 7.15 -10.03
N ASN A 81 -15.39 5.98 -10.26
CA ASN A 81 -13.94 5.79 -10.29
C ASN A 81 -13.21 6.28 -9.02
N ARG A 82 -13.92 6.35 -7.89
CA ARG A 82 -13.27 6.61 -6.60
C ARG A 82 -12.44 5.39 -6.20
N SER A 83 -11.27 5.63 -5.60
CA SER A 83 -10.48 4.56 -5.01
C SER A 83 -11.22 3.96 -3.82
N VAL A 84 -11.38 2.64 -3.82
CA VAL A 84 -12.13 1.89 -2.81
C VAL A 84 -11.26 0.77 -2.28
N VAL A 85 -11.28 0.56 -0.96
CA VAL A 85 -10.70 -0.63 -0.35
C VAL A 85 -11.61 -1.82 -0.60
N VAL A 86 -11.13 -2.81 -1.34
CA VAL A 86 -11.85 -4.02 -1.72
C VAL A 86 -11.35 -5.18 -0.87
N VAL A 87 -12.26 -5.73 -0.05
CA VAL A 87 -11.96 -6.77 0.94
C VAL A 87 -13.05 -7.83 1.00
N THR A 88 -12.72 -9.00 1.52
CA THR A 88 -13.69 -9.99 2.00
C THR A 88 -13.86 -9.92 3.53
N GLY A 89 -14.94 -10.50 4.05
CA GLY A 89 -15.38 -10.30 5.44
C GLY A 89 -14.38 -10.72 6.53
N GLU A 90 -13.45 -11.62 6.21
CA GLU A 90 -12.41 -12.11 7.13
C GLU A 90 -11.41 -11.02 7.56
N VAL A 91 -11.37 -9.88 6.84
CA VAL A 91 -10.55 -8.73 7.25
C VAL A 91 -10.94 -8.22 8.65
N PHE A 92 -12.18 -8.47 9.07
CA PHE A 92 -12.71 -8.00 10.35
C PHE A 92 -12.56 -8.99 11.51
N GLU A 93 -11.98 -10.17 11.28
CA GLU A 93 -11.86 -11.25 12.28
C GLU A 93 -10.81 -10.96 13.37
N SER A 94 -9.82 -10.14 13.08
CA SER A 94 -8.76 -9.78 14.04
C SER A 94 -8.28 -8.35 13.86
N ILE A 95 -7.67 -7.79 14.91
CA ILE A 95 -6.99 -6.48 14.82
C ILE A 95 -5.89 -6.54 13.76
N ALA A 96 -5.12 -7.64 13.70
CA ALA A 96 -4.05 -7.81 12.72
C ALA A 96 -4.55 -7.73 11.27
N ASN A 97 -5.72 -8.30 10.98
CA ASN A 97 -6.35 -8.20 9.66
C ASN A 97 -6.92 -6.80 9.40
N GLN A 98 -7.56 -6.18 10.40
CA GLN A 98 -8.12 -4.82 10.26
C GLN A 98 -7.03 -3.78 9.97
N ILE A 99 -5.82 -3.95 10.51
CA ILE A 99 -4.70 -3.04 10.21
C ILE A 99 -4.35 -3.04 8.71
N ILE A 100 -4.60 -4.13 7.98
CA ILE A 100 -4.35 -4.18 6.53
C ILE A 100 -5.31 -3.25 5.78
N VAL A 101 -6.50 -2.95 6.31
CA VAL A 101 -7.36 -1.91 5.73
C VAL A 101 -6.64 -0.56 5.67
N PHE A 102 -5.76 -0.27 6.63
CA PHE A 102 -4.97 0.97 6.61
C PHE A 102 -3.78 0.92 5.64
N HIS A 103 -3.26 -0.27 5.31
CA HIS A 103 -2.35 -0.46 4.16
C HIS A 103 -3.09 -0.04 2.88
N GLU A 104 -4.32 -0.52 2.69
CA GLU A 104 -5.14 -0.14 1.54
C GLU A 104 -5.56 1.35 1.56
N TYR A 105 -5.71 1.97 2.74
CA TYR A 105 -5.93 3.42 2.84
C TYR A 105 -4.75 4.22 2.32
N VAL A 106 -3.51 3.70 2.46
CA VAL A 106 -2.33 4.34 1.90
C VAL A 106 -2.42 4.35 0.38
N HIS A 107 -2.84 3.25 -0.25
CA HIS A 107 -3.04 3.19 -1.69
C HIS A 107 -4.18 4.10 -2.16
N CYS A 108 -5.29 4.18 -1.42
CA CYS A 108 -6.34 5.16 -1.73
C CYS A 108 -5.82 6.59 -1.63
N TYR A 109 -5.01 6.91 -0.62
CA TYR A 109 -4.40 8.22 -0.46
C TYR A 109 -3.43 8.53 -1.60
N GLN A 110 -2.51 7.62 -1.92
CA GLN A 110 -1.59 7.73 -3.06
C GLN A 110 -2.34 8.03 -4.36
N PHE A 111 -3.40 7.27 -4.65
CA PHE A 111 -4.23 7.44 -5.84
C PHE A 111 -4.88 8.83 -5.91
N GLU A 112 -5.49 9.28 -4.81
CA GLU A 112 -6.21 10.55 -4.75
C GLU A 112 -5.30 11.78 -4.75
N THR A 113 -4.03 11.66 -4.34
CA THR A 113 -3.14 12.84 -4.19
C THR A 113 -2.13 12.99 -5.32
N CYS A 114 -1.33 11.96 -5.62
CA CYS A 114 -0.12 12.14 -6.43
C CYS A 114 0.22 10.99 -7.37
N GLU A 115 -0.37 9.80 -7.23
CA GLU A 115 -0.01 8.62 -8.05
C GLU A 115 -0.10 8.92 -9.54
N MET A 116 -1.20 9.54 -9.99
CA MET A 116 -1.40 9.86 -11.42
C MET A 116 -0.36 10.86 -11.94
N LYS A 117 0.03 11.84 -11.11
CA LYS A 117 1.06 12.83 -11.44
C LYS A 117 2.43 12.16 -11.51
N LEU A 118 2.76 11.27 -10.59
CA LEU A 118 4.01 10.51 -10.61
C LEU A 118 4.07 9.57 -11.83
N ARG A 119 2.98 8.83 -12.13
CA ARG A 119 2.90 7.97 -13.32
C ARG A 119 3.14 8.73 -14.62
N SER A 120 2.70 9.98 -14.71
CA SER A 120 2.98 10.82 -15.89
C SER A 120 4.45 11.22 -16.05
N GLN A 121 5.30 10.99 -15.05
CA GLN A 121 6.72 11.35 -15.04
C GLN A 121 7.66 10.13 -15.15
N ILE A 122 7.14 8.92 -14.93
CA ILE A 122 7.90 7.67 -14.97
C ILE A 122 7.90 7.12 -16.39
N GLU A 123 9.08 6.91 -16.98
CA GLU A 123 9.20 6.42 -18.37
C GLU A 123 8.53 5.05 -18.53
N LEU A 124 8.71 4.16 -17.54
CA LEU A 124 8.09 2.84 -17.55
C LEU A 124 6.55 2.91 -17.58
N ALA A 125 5.94 3.81 -16.81
CA ALA A 125 4.49 4.00 -16.79
C ALA A 125 3.97 4.66 -18.07
N GLN A 126 4.75 5.56 -18.69
CA GLN A 126 4.40 6.14 -19.99
C GLN A 126 4.46 5.09 -21.11
N LYS A 127 5.49 4.23 -21.10
CA LYS A 127 5.62 3.11 -22.05
C LYS A 127 4.42 2.17 -21.96
N SER A 128 3.97 1.85 -20.75
CA SER A 128 2.84 0.94 -20.54
C SER A 128 1.51 1.48 -21.08
N VAL A 129 1.29 2.80 -21.00
CA VAL A 129 0.13 3.45 -21.65
C VAL A 129 0.20 3.29 -23.18
N ASN A 130 1.38 3.51 -23.78
CA ASN A 130 1.57 3.39 -25.22
C ASN A 130 1.37 1.95 -25.72
N THR A 131 1.74 0.95 -24.93
CA THR A 131 1.58 -0.48 -25.25
C THR A 131 0.22 -1.05 -24.79
N LYS A 132 -0.62 -0.25 -24.13
CA LYS A 132 -1.87 -0.67 -23.48
C LYS A 132 -1.68 -1.76 -22.42
N ASP A 133 -0.50 -1.82 -21.82
CA ASP A 133 -0.19 -2.71 -20.71
C ASP A 133 -0.60 -2.05 -19.38
N TYR A 134 -1.89 -2.07 -19.09
CA TYR A 134 -2.40 -1.52 -17.83
C TYR A 134 -2.05 -2.36 -16.59
N PHE A 135 -1.48 -3.55 -16.77
CA PHE A 135 -1.09 -4.48 -15.70
C PHE A 135 0.42 -4.55 -15.48
N TRP A 136 1.18 -3.62 -16.08
CA TRP A 136 2.65 -3.60 -16.02
C TRP A 136 3.20 -3.71 -14.59
N GLU A 137 2.55 -3.10 -13.60
CA GLU A 137 2.99 -3.13 -12.20
C GLU A 137 3.08 -4.57 -11.64
N LEU A 138 2.18 -5.44 -12.10
CA LEU A 138 2.07 -6.84 -11.68
C LEU A 138 2.90 -7.79 -12.55
N GLN A 139 3.18 -7.41 -13.80
CA GLN A 139 3.76 -8.29 -14.82
C GLN A 139 5.18 -7.92 -15.24
N TYR A 140 5.72 -6.80 -14.73
CA TYR A 140 7.04 -6.33 -15.09
C TYR A 140 8.11 -7.40 -14.79
N PRO A 141 8.98 -7.76 -15.76
CA PRO A 141 9.99 -8.80 -15.61
C PRO A 141 11.18 -8.29 -14.77
N PHE A 142 10.95 -8.14 -13.47
CA PHE A 142 11.97 -7.76 -12.50
C PHE A 142 12.80 -8.99 -12.07
N PRO A 143 14.10 -8.86 -11.74
CA PRO A 143 15.00 -10.00 -11.50
C PRO A 143 14.81 -10.64 -10.11
N TYR A 144 13.56 -10.97 -9.73
CA TYR A 144 13.23 -11.56 -8.43
C TYR A 144 13.89 -12.93 -8.19
N GLU A 145 14.16 -13.68 -9.26
CA GLU A 145 14.78 -15.01 -9.20
C GLU A 145 16.28 -14.99 -9.50
N ASP A 146 16.85 -13.82 -9.82
CA ASP A 146 18.28 -13.70 -10.07
C ASP A 146 19.07 -13.85 -8.77
N THR A 147 19.99 -14.82 -8.74
CA THR A 147 20.72 -15.17 -7.52
C THR A 147 21.65 -14.06 -7.02
N GLU A 148 22.18 -13.24 -7.92
CA GLU A 148 23.06 -12.13 -7.56
C GLU A 148 22.24 -10.95 -7.01
N PHE A 149 21.13 -10.62 -7.66
CA PHE A 149 20.18 -9.63 -7.14
C PHE A 149 19.65 -10.01 -5.76
N VAL A 150 19.19 -11.25 -5.58
CA VAL A 150 18.70 -11.76 -4.29
C VAL A 150 19.77 -11.66 -3.21
N LYS A 151 21.05 -11.86 -3.54
CA LYS A 151 22.15 -11.66 -2.60
C LYS A 151 22.25 -10.20 -2.15
N TYR A 152 22.23 -9.24 -3.07
CA TYR A 152 22.27 -7.82 -2.73
C TYR A 152 21.09 -7.41 -1.82
N VAL A 153 19.87 -7.86 -2.13
CA VAL A 153 18.69 -7.59 -1.30
C VAL A 153 18.83 -8.18 0.11
N ASN A 154 19.35 -9.41 0.22
CA ASN A 154 19.59 -10.04 1.52
C ASN A 154 20.66 -9.31 2.34
N ASP A 155 21.75 -8.88 1.72
CA ASP A 155 22.81 -8.12 2.39
C ASP A 155 22.29 -6.73 2.81
N LEU A 156 21.47 -6.09 1.97
CA LEU A 156 20.81 -4.84 2.32
C LEU A 156 19.90 -5.02 3.53
N PHE A 157 19.13 -6.12 3.58
CA PHE A 157 18.29 -6.43 4.73
C PHE A 157 19.09 -6.65 6.02
N LYS A 158 20.25 -7.33 5.95
CA LYS A 158 21.14 -7.47 7.11
C LYS A 158 21.64 -6.11 7.60
N ALA A 159 22.04 -5.23 6.68
CA ALA A 159 22.44 -3.87 7.00
C ALA A 159 21.29 -3.05 7.61
N LEU A 160 20.04 -3.25 7.14
CA LEU A 160 18.85 -2.61 7.70
C LEU A 160 18.62 -3.06 9.15
N VAL A 161 18.70 -4.36 9.42
CA VAL A 161 18.54 -4.93 10.77
C VAL A 161 19.66 -4.46 11.70
N ALA A 162 20.89 -4.34 11.19
CA ALA A 162 22.03 -3.82 11.94
C ALA A 162 22.00 -2.29 12.12
N ASN A 163 21.08 -1.58 11.45
CA ASN A 163 21.03 -0.12 11.38
C ASN A 163 22.36 0.50 10.87
N ASP A 164 23.05 -0.21 9.96
CA ASP A 164 24.32 0.24 9.36
C ASP A 164 24.05 1.12 8.14
N ARG A 165 23.90 2.43 8.40
CA ARG A 165 23.57 3.41 7.35
C ARG A 165 24.62 3.48 6.24
N LYS A 166 25.89 3.26 6.55
CA LYS A 166 26.96 3.36 5.55
C LYS A 166 26.84 2.19 4.58
N GLU A 167 26.68 0.99 5.11
CA GLU A 167 26.51 -0.22 4.33
C GLU A 167 25.21 -0.17 3.49
N LEU A 168 24.13 0.38 4.05
CA LEU A 168 22.89 0.61 3.30
C LEU A 168 23.08 1.47 2.05
N CYS A 169 23.81 2.58 2.18
CA CYS A 169 24.07 3.46 1.03
C CYS A 169 24.93 2.76 -0.04
N ILE A 170 25.93 1.98 0.38
CA ILE A 170 26.79 1.21 -0.52
C ILE A 170 25.97 0.17 -1.27
N LEU A 171 25.23 -0.68 -0.56
CA LEU A 171 24.42 -1.75 -1.14
C LEU A 171 23.32 -1.21 -2.06
N ARG A 172 22.71 -0.07 -1.72
CA ARG A 172 21.72 0.58 -2.61
C ARG A 172 22.35 1.04 -3.93
N GLN A 173 23.57 1.59 -3.89
CA GLN A 173 24.31 1.95 -5.10
C GLN A 173 24.70 0.73 -5.93
N GLU A 174 25.11 -0.37 -5.29
CA GLU A 174 25.43 -1.64 -5.96
C GLU A 174 24.19 -2.23 -6.65
N ILE A 175 23.04 -2.25 -5.97
CA ILE A 175 21.77 -2.68 -6.56
C ILE A 175 21.43 -1.82 -7.79
N LYS A 176 21.54 -0.49 -7.70
CA LYS A 176 21.25 0.39 -8.85
C LYS A 176 22.22 0.21 -10.00
N ALA A 177 23.50 -0.08 -9.71
CA ALA A 177 24.49 -0.35 -10.75
C ALA A 177 24.28 -1.72 -11.43
N TYR A 178 23.67 -2.66 -10.71
CA TYR A 178 23.32 -3.98 -11.23
C TYR A 178 22.06 -3.97 -12.11
N LEU A 179 21.06 -3.16 -11.74
CA LEU A 179 19.79 -3.05 -12.45
C LEU A 179 19.90 -2.15 -13.69
N THR A 180 19.03 -2.41 -14.69
CA THR A 180 18.81 -1.44 -15.78
C THR A 180 18.11 -0.18 -15.27
N SER A 181 18.16 0.91 -16.04
CA SER A 181 17.46 2.15 -15.65
C SER A 181 15.95 1.95 -15.42
N GLU A 182 15.28 1.18 -16.28
CA GLU A 182 13.85 0.85 -16.12
C GLU A 182 13.59 0.00 -14.87
N GLN A 183 14.49 -0.95 -14.56
CA GLN A 183 14.39 -1.74 -13.34
C GLN A 183 14.60 -0.88 -12.10
N VAL A 184 15.52 0.10 -12.13
CA VAL A 184 15.67 1.06 -11.02
C VAL A 184 14.38 1.87 -10.83
N GLU A 185 13.77 2.38 -11.91
CA GLU A 185 12.47 3.07 -11.83
C GLU A 185 11.39 2.18 -11.23
N TYR A 186 11.28 0.93 -11.69
CA TYR A 186 10.32 -0.04 -11.16
C TYR A 186 10.55 -0.31 -9.67
N MET A 187 11.80 -0.51 -9.25
CA MET A 187 12.15 -0.76 -7.86
C MET A 187 11.74 0.43 -6.97
N VAL A 188 12.10 1.66 -7.37
CA VAL A 188 11.73 2.87 -6.62
C VAL A 188 10.21 3.03 -6.57
N TRP A 189 9.50 2.74 -7.67
CA TRP A 189 8.04 2.73 -7.70
C TRP A 189 7.43 1.75 -6.69
N GLN A 190 7.93 0.51 -6.65
CA GLN A 190 7.46 -0.52 -5.70
C GLN A 190 7.78 -0.16 -4.25
N GLU A 191 8.98 0.34 -3.98
CA GLU A 191 9.36 0.83 -2.64
C GLU A 191 8.44 1.98 -2.20
N TRP A 192 8.06 2.87 -3.11
CA TRP A 192 7.18 4.01 -2.81
C TRP A 192 5.73 3.55 -2.61
N LYS A 193 5.20 2.74 -3.54
CA LYS A 193 3.80 2.31 -3.53
C LYS A 193 3.53 1.33 -2.39
N GLU A 194 4.14 0.15 -2.45
CA GLU A 194 3.94 -0.93 -1.48
C GLU A 194 4.74 -0.73 -0.20
N GLY A 195 5.95 -0.19 -0.32
CA GLY A 195 6.82 -0.05 0.83
C GLY A 195 6.39 1.02 1.81
N PHE A 196 5.86 2.16 1.33
CA PHE A 196 5.27 3.16 2.22
C PHE A 196 4.01 2.63 2.91
N ALA A 197 3.15 1.91 2.18
CA ALA A 197 1.97 1.27 2.76
C ALA A 197 2.36 0.26 3.85
N ARG A 198 3.37 -0.58 3.59
CA ARG A 198 3.91 -1.54 4.56
C ARG A 198 4.55 -0.86 5.78
N TYR A 199 5.20 0.28 5.58
CA TYR A 199 5.74 1.07 6.69
C TYR A 199 4.64 1.52 7.64
N ILE A 200 3.60 2.17 7.11
CA ILE A 200 2.46 2.64 7.90
C ILE A 200 1.79 1.46 8.61
N GLU A 201 1.56 0.35 7.90
CA GLU A 201 1.05 -0.89 8.48
C GLU A 201 1.91 -1.35 9.68
N ASN A 202 3.23 -1.37 9.53
CA ASN A 202 4.13 -1.83 10.59
C ASN A 202 4.26 -0.86 11.77
N VAL A 203 4.18 0.45 11.53
CA VAL A 203 4.09 1.43 12.62
C VAL A 203 2.83 1.16 13.45
N ILE A 204 1.67 1.01 12.78
CA ILE A 204 0.40 0.69 13.45
C ILE A 204 0.48 -0.65 14.18
N LYS A 205 1.05 -1.69 13.56
CA LYS A 205 1.22 -3.02 14.19
C LYS A 205 2.06 -2.93 15.46
N ARG A 206 3.17 -2.19 15.45
CA ARG A 206 4.00 -1.97 16.65
C ARG A 206 3.21 -1.29 17.77
N GLU A 207 2.50 -0.20 17.48
CA GLU A 207 1.68 0.51 18.49
C GLU A 207 0.56 -0.36 19.06
N MET A 208 0.07 -1.31 18.27
CA MET A 208 -1.00 -2.23 18.66
C MET A 208 -0.50 -3.55 19.28
N GLY A 209 0.82 -3.73 19.43
CA GLY A 209 1.40 -4.97 19.96
C GLY A 209 1.20 -6.20 19.05
N VAL A 210 1.04 -5.96 17.74
CA VAL A 210 0.86 -7.00 16.71
C VAL A 210 2.19 -7.24 16.00
N LYS A 211 2.47 -8.48 15.59
CA LYS A 211 3.67 -8.84 14.83
C LYS A 211 3.73 -8.09 13.50
N GLU A 212 4.87 -7.45 13.21
CA GLU A 212 5.15 -6.78 11.94
C GLU A 212 5.02 -7.74 10.74
N ASN A 213 4.65 -7.16 9.61
CA ASN A 213 4.60 -7.82 8.31
C ASN A 213 5.89 -7.54 7.54
N HIS A 214 6.59 -8.62 7.20
CA HIS A 214 7.83 -8.57 6.41
C HIS A 214 7.71 -9.42 5.14
N PHE A 215 6.49 -9.70 4.66
CA PHE A 215 6.32 -10.31 3.34
C PHE A 215 6.70 -9.33 2.23
N GLY A 216 7.19 -9.86 1.11
CA GLY A 216 7.66 -9.03 -0.03
C GLY A 216 9.10 -8.52 0.12
N VAL A 217 9.92 -9.13 0.98
CA VAL A 217 11.36 -8.82 1.08
C VAL A 217 12.06 -9.07 -0.23
N GLU A 218 11.75 -10.20 -0.87
CA GLU A 218 12.25 -10.55 -2.19
C GLU A 218 11.84 -9.58 -3.30
N THR A 219 10.77 -8.80 -3.11
CA THR A 219 10.33 -7.79 -4.10
C THR A 219 10.87 -6.38 -3.84
N GLY A 220 11.67 -6.19 -2.79
CA GLY A 220 12.15 -4.85 -2.41
C GLY A 220 11.10 -3.96 -1.72
N SER A 221 9.82 -4.32 -1.80
CA SER A 221 8.73 -3.58 -1.15
C SER A 221 8.93 -3.40 0.36
N CYS A 222 9.56 -4.36 1.06
CA CYS A 222 9.80 -4.22 2.50
C CYS A 222 10.91 -3.21 2.87
N MET A 223 11.77 -2.81 1.91
CA MET A 223 12.99 -2.02 2.17
C MET A 223 12.66 -0.65 2.76
N ALA A 224 11.54 -0.11 2.29
CA ALA A 224 11.00 1.17 2.66
C ALA A 224 10.72 1.27 4.18
N GLY A 225 10.17 0.21 4.80
CA GLY A 225 9.79 0.15 6.21
C GLY A 225 10.89 0.48 7.24
N PHE A 226 12.17 0.30 6.88
CA PHE A 226 13.30 0.64 7.74
C PHE A 226 14.04 1.90 7.29
N LEU A 227 14.13 2.17 5.99
CA LEU A 227 14.64 3.45 5.45
C LEU A 227 13.88 4.64 6.04
N TYR A 228 12.58 4.45 6.24
CA TYR A 228 11.66 5.45 6.76
C TYR A 228 11.73 5.71 8.27
N ARG A 229 12.31 4.80 9.08
CA ARG A 229 12.44 5.00 10.53
C ARG A 229 13.26 6.24 10.91
N ASN A 230 14.07 6.76 9.98
CA ASN A 230 15.05 7.82 10.26
C ASN A 230 14.67 9.20 9.68
N LYS A 231 13.61 9.32 8.85
CA LYS A 231 13.17 10.60 8.25
C LYS A 231 11.65 10.85 8.22
N ILE A 232 10.79 9.87 8.53
CA ILE A 232 9.33 10.05 8.39
C ILE A 232 8.66 10.93 9.45
N ASN A 233 9.34 11.27 10.55
CA ASN A 233 8.75 12.22 11.49
C ASN A 233 8.43 13.59 10.84
N ASP A 234 9.05 13.92 9.70
CA ASP A 234 8.81 15.17 8.95
C ASP A 234 8.23 14.98 7.53
N LEU A 235 8.18 13.76 6.98
CA LEU A 235 7.67 13.51 5.62
C LEU A 235 6.16 13.28 5.63
N GLN A 236 5.41 14.38 5.60
CA GLN A 236 3.97 14.39 5.31
C GLN A 236 3.68 14.34 3.81
N ASP A 237 4.65 14.75 2.98
CA ASP A 237 4.52 14.79 1.53
C ASP A 237 5.02 13.49 0.91
N ILE A 238 4.07 12.61 0.58
CA ILE A 238 4.35 11.34 -0.05
C ILE A 238 4.81 11.50 -1.51
N GLU A 239 4.56 12.63 -2.17
CA GLU A 239 5.10 12.90 -3.51
C GLU A 239 6.60 13.21 -3.41
N GLU A 240 6.99 14.08 -2.48
CA GLU A 240 8.40 14.41 -2.23
C GLU A 240 9.21 13.15 -1.88
N LEU A 241 8.61 12.22 -1.13
CA LEU A 241 9.21 10.94 -0.80
C LEU A 241 9.70 10.19 -2.04
N TYR A 242 8.90 10.13 -3.11
CA TYR A 242 9.26 9.46 -4.35
C TYR A 242 10.54 10.06 -4.97
N PHE A 243 10.66 11.39 -4.96
CA PHE A 243 11.83 12.08 -5.51
C PHE A 243 13.09 11.87 -4.66
N ILE A 244 12.96 11.89 -3.33
CA ILE A 244 14.07 11.57 -2.41
C ILE A 244 14.61 10.16 -2.69
N MET A 245 13.71 9.19 -2.88
CA MET A 245 14.06 7.80 -3.18
C MET A 245 14.73 7.63 -4.55
N SER A 246 14.26 8.39 -5.54
CA SER A 246 14.78 8.41 -6.90
C SER A 246 16.19 9.00 -6.97
N GLU A 247 16.44 10.10 -6.26
CA GLU A 247 17.69 10.87 -6.30
C GLU A 247 18.76 10.40 -5.28
N ASP A 248 18.49 9.36 -4.49
CA ASP A 248 19.35 8.88 -3.41
C ASP A 248 19.77 9.96 -2.39
N LYS A 249 18.89 10.93 -2.12
CA LYS A 249 19.09 11.98 -1.11
C LYS A 249 18.86 11.46 0.32
N TRP A 250 19.56 10.39 0.69
CA TRP A 250 19.47 9.73 2.00
C TRP A 250 20.50 10.25 3.01
#